data_AF-A0A7K4DRK7-F1
#
_entry.id   AF-A0A7K4DRK7-F1
#
_cell.length_a   1.000
_cell.length_b   1.000
_cell.length_c   1.000
_cell.angle_alpha   90.00
_cell.angle_beta   90.00
_cell.angle_gamma   90.00
#
_symmetry.space_group_name_H-M   'P 1'
#
loop_
_entity.id
_entity.type
_entity.pdbx_description
1 polymer ?
#
loop_
_entity_poly.entity_id
_entity_poly.type
_entity_poly.pdbx_seq_one_letter_code
_entity_poly.pdbx_strand_id
1 'polypeptide(L)'
;IYYIVTDATPSGPAGMMGVVSAPTSAALIANSAAVDLFQFKDGIAGTGPLGFQPGIAAGAPGDANYSPMWRIFMTGWENPSDAQVLETIGDLNAYREAGLINIGIARPMDSDHIVNCPFIDPFQ
;
A
#
# COMPACT_ATOMS: atom_id res chain seq x y z
N ILE A 1 -12.79 3.30 11.51
CA ILE A 1 -12.26 2.35 10.50
C ILE A 1 -10.97 1.70 11.02
N TYR A 2 -11.00 0.38 11.15
CA TYR A 2 -9.85 -0.49 11.43
C TYR A 2 -9.48 -1.22 10.15
N TYR A 3 -8.25 -1.71 10.05
CA TYR A 3 -7.87 -2.70 9.04
C TYR A 3 -7.30 -3.94 9.71
N ILE A 4 -7.56 -5.11 9.15
CA ILE A 4 -7.07 -6.39 9.66
C ILE A 4 -6.24 -7.04 8.58
N VAL A 5 -4.94 -7.23 8.80
CA VAL A 5 -4.12 -8.04 7.89
C VAL A 5 -4.42 -9.51 8.18
N THR A 6 -4.95 -10.25 7.21
CA THR A 6 -5.31 -11.67 7.40
C THR A 6 -4.25 -12.61 6.86
N ASP A 7 -3.65 -12.26 5.72
CA ASP A 7 -2.60 -13.00 5.04
C ASP A 7 -1.82 -12.08 4.08
N ALA A 8 -0.63 -12.52 3.68
CA ALA A 8 0.18 -11.79 2.71
C ALA A 8 1.12 -12.72 1.93
N THR A 9 1.64 -12.22 0.82
CA THR A 9 2.77 -12.80 0.07
C THR A 9 3.77 -11.70 -0.24
N PRO A 10 5.09 -11.96 -0.29
CA PRO A 10 5.77 -13.23 0.01
C PRO A 10 5.89 -13.50 1.51
N SER A 11 6.48 -14.65 1.86
CA SER A 11 6.60 -15.12 3.26
C SER A 11 7.35 -14.16 4.19
N GLY A 12 8.31 -13.38 3.68
CA GLY A 12 9.05 -12.39 4.47
C GLY A 12 8.13 -11.32 5.09
N PRO A 13 7.45 -10.49 4.29
CA PRO A 13 6.45 -9.55 4.79
C PRO A 13 5.34 -10.21 5.61
N ALA A 14 4.83 -11.37 5.20
CA ALA A 14 3.82 -12.10 5.98
C ALA A 14 4.31 -12.42 7.41
N GLY A 15 5.54 -12.92 7.53
CA GLY A 15 6.16 -13.20 8.83
C GLY A 15 6.40 -11.94 9.66
N MET A 16 6.84 -10.84 9.06
CA MET A 16 7.03 -9.55 9.76
C MET A 16 5.70 -8.98 10.27
N MET A 17 4.61 -9.18 9.54
CA MET A 17 3.25 -8.78 9.94
C MET A 17 2.61 -9.77 10.92
N GLY A 18 3.21 -10.94 11.18
CA GLY A 18 2.66 -11.97 12.06
C GLY A 18 1.45 -12.70 11.46
N VAL A 19 1.33 -12.73 10.13
CA VAL A 19 0.20 -13.36 9.41
C VAL A 19 0.64 -14.56 8.58
N VAL A 20 -0.33 -15.33 8.10
CA VAL A 20 -0.06 -16.51 7.28
C VAL A 20 0.44 -16.09 5.89
N SER A 21 1.43 -16.83 5.38
CA SER A 21 1.91 -16.68 4.01
C SER A 21 0.91 -17.28 3.02
N ALA A 22 0.42 -16.48 2.07
CA ALA A 22 -0.54 -16.87 1.03
C ALA A 22 0.05 -16.71 -0.38
N PRO A 23 0.98 -17.58 -0.81
CA PRO A 23 1.71 -17.42 -2.07
C PRO A 23 0.80 -17.40 -3.31
N THR A 24 -0.35 -18.06 -3.26
CA THR A 24 -1.35 -18.06 -4.35
C THR A 24 -1.90 -16.66 -4.63
N SER A 25 -1.92 -15.77 -3.64
CA SER A 25 -2.37 -14.38 -3.81
C SER A 25 -1.49 -13.58 -4.77
N ALA A 26 -0.25 -14.03 -5.05
CA ALA A 26 0.62 -13.42 -6.06
C ALA A 26 -0.02 -13.37 -7.46
N ALA A 27 -0.92 -14.31 -7.77
CA ALA A 27 -1.67 -14.33 -9.03
C ALA A 27 -2.56 -13.09 -9.23
N LEU A 28 -2.82 -12.32 -8.17
CA LEU A 28 -3.62 -11.09 -8.22
C LEU A 28 -2.82 -9.87 -8.67
N ILE A 29 -1.49 -9.94 -8.84
CA ILE A 29 -0.66 -8.76 -9.14
C ILE A 29 -1.08 -8.00 -10.40
N ALA A 30 -1.65 -8.67 -11.40
CA ALA A 30 -2.17 -8.06 -12.61
C ALA A 30 -3.71 -8.07 -12.69
N ASN A 31 -4.39 -8.54 -11.64
CA ASN A 31 -5.84 -8.69 -11.62
C ASN A 31 -6.50 -7.43 -11.03
N SER A 32 -7.63 -6.99 -11.59
CA SER A 32 -8.42 -5.85 -11.07
C SER A 32 -9.06 -6.11 -9.71
N ALA A 33 -9.09 -7.36 -9.25
CA ALA A 33 -9.49 -7.73 -7.90
C ALA A 33 -8.49 -7.25 -6.84
N ALA A 34 -7.25 -6.90 -7.20
CA ALA A 34 -6.33 -6.20 -6.30
C ALA A 34 -6.41 -4.69 -6.53
N VAL A 35 -6.64 -3.94 -5.46
CA VAL A 35 -6.67 -2.47 -5.46
C VAL A 35 -5.31 -1.94 -5.06
N ASP A 36 -4.90 -0.83 -5.65
CA ASP A 36 -3.59 -0.24 -5.39
C ASP A 36 -3.55 0.44 -4.02
N LEU A 37 -2.47 0.19 -3.28
CA LEU A 37 -2.13 0.88 -2.04
C LEU A 37 -0.71 1.44 -2.15
N PHE A 38 -0.57 2.75 -1.99
CA PHE A 38 0.69 3.47 -2.11
C PHE A 38 1.25 3.73 -0.71
N GLN A 39 2.34 3.04 -0.35
CA GLN A 39 3.01 3.17 0.94
C GLN A 39 4.25 4.06 0.81
N PHE A 40 4.55 4.86 1.84
CA PHE A 40 5.74 5.71 1.85
C PHE A 40 6.92 5.02 2.51
N LYS A 41 8.09 5.09 1.87
CA LYS A 41 9.35 4.48 2.34
C LYS A 41 10.37 5.50 2.88
N ASP A 42 10.08 6.79 2.75
CA ASP A 42 10.91 7.92 3.20
C ASP A 42 10.04 9.18 3.39
N GLY A 43 10.68 10.31 3.71
CA GLY A 43 10.02 11.60 3.92
C GLY A 43 9.55 11.80 5.35
N ILE A 44 8.26 12.14 5.53
CA ILE A 44 7.68 12.49 6.84
C ILE A 44 7.52 11.23 7.69
N ALA A 45 8.16 11.21 8.86
CA ALA A 45 7.97 10.16 9.86
C ALA A 45 6.52 10.10 10.36
N GLY A 46 5.97 8.89 10.51
CA GLY A 46 4.56 8.72 10.83
C GLY A 46 4.19 7.29 11.22
N THR A 47 2.89 6.99 11.18
CA THR A 47 2.31 5.71 11.62
C THR A 47 2.15 4.68 10.50
N GLY A 48 2.62 4.99 9.30
CA GLY A 48 2.61 4.07 8.17
C GLY A 48 3.50 2.84 8.40
N PRO A 49 3.32 1.75 7.63
CA PRO A 49 3.98 0.47 7.87
C PRO A 49 5.52 0.50 7.90
N LEU A 50 6.14 1.48 7.24
CA LEU A 50 7.59 1.67 7.20
C LEU A 50 8.09 2.82 8.11
N GLY A 51 7.23 3.32 9.01
CA GLY A 51 7.57 4.42 9.92
C GLY A 51 7.44 5.82 9.31
N PHE A 52 6.81 5.94 8.14
CA PHE A 52 6.54 7.20 7.45
C PHE A 52 5.04 7.50 7.44
N GLN A 53 4.58 8.46 6.64
CA GLN A 53 3.15 8.78 6.60
C GLN A 53 2.29 7.56 6.20
N PRO A 54 1.01 7.52 6.63
CA PRO A 54 0.07 6.50 6.21
C PRO A 54 -0.03 6.37 4.69
N GLY A 55 -0.28 5.15 4.20
CA GLY A 55 -0.44 4.92 2.77
C GLY A 55 -1.78 5.44 2.24
N ILE A 56 -1.83 5.69 0.94
CA ILE A 56 -3.03 6.15 0.22
C ILE A 56 -3.59 4.97 -0.57
N ALA A 57 -4.86 4.64 -0.36
CA ALA A 57 -5.57 3.58 -1.05
C ALA A 57 -6.32 4.11 -2.29
N ALA A 58 -6.34 3.34 -3.37
CA ALA A 58 -7.12 3.67 -4.58
C ALA A 58 -8.61 3.28 -4.48
N GLY A 59 -9.05 2.78 -3.33
CA GLY A 59 -10.45 2.50 -3.03
C GLY A 59 -10.65 2.28 -1.53
N ALA A 60 -11.87 2.47 -1.05
CA ALA A 60 -12.27 2.33 0.34
C ALA A 60 -13.66 1.65 0.43
N PRO A 61 -14.08 1.16 1.61
CA PRO A 61 -15.42 0.59 1.77
C PRO A 61 -16.49 1.60 1.34
N GLY A 62 -17.41 1.16 0.50
CA GLY A 62 -18.43 2.00 -0.14
C GLY A 62 -18.11 2.32 -1.60
N ASP A 63 -16.86 2.23 -2.03
CA ASP A 63 -16.49 2.39 -3.43
C ASP A 63 -16.85 1.13 -4.25
N ALA A 64 -17.29 1.33 -5.49
CA ALA A 64 -17.68 0.23 -6.39
C ALA A 64 -16.51 -0.72 -6.73
N ASN A 65 -15.27 -0.23 -6.65
CA ASN A 65 -14.05 -0.97 -6.92
C ASN A 65 -13.34 -1.46 -5.64
N TYR A 66 -13.97 -1.37 -4.47
CA TYR A 66 -13.35 -1.81 -3.23
C TYR A 66 -13.02 -3.31 -3.26
N SER A 67 -11.83 -3.64 -2.79
CA SER A 67 -11.37 -5.00 -2.52
C SER A 67 -10.46 -5.00 -1.30
N PRO A 68 -10.51 -6.03 -0.44
CA PRO A 68 -9.54 -6.18 0.64
C PRO A 68 -8.15 -6.61 0.14
N MET A 69 -8.01 -7.00 -1.14
CA MET A 69 -6.73 -7.41 -1.70
C MET A 69 -5.96 -6.19 -2.18
N TRP A 70 -4.81 -5.93 -1.57
CA TRP A 70 -3.97 -4.78 -1.89
C TRP A 70 -2.76 -5.17 -2.73
N ARG A 71 -2.60 -4.48 -3.86
CA ARG A 71 -1.36 -4.42 -4.61
C ARG A 71 -0.52 -3.26 -4.11
N ILE A 72 0.61 -3.58 -3.51
CA ILE A 72 1.42 -2.57 -2.82
C ILE A 72 2.37 -1.88 -3.80
N PHE A 73 2.33 -0.55 -3.78
CA PHE A 73 3.31 0.33 -4.41
C PHE A 73 4.10 1.06 -3.33
N MET A 74 5.37 1.32 -3.63
CA MET A 74 6.28 2.08 -2.79
C MET A 74 6.50 3.47 -3.39
N THR A 75 6.16 4.48 -2.62
CA THR A 75 6.36 5.90 -2.91
C THR A 75 7.59 6.40 -2.17
N GLY A 76 8.55 6.95 -2.90
CA GLY A 76 9.71 7.64 -2.34
C GLY A 76 9.82 9.06 -2.84
N TRP A 77 10.27 9.96 -1.98
CA TRP A 77 10.64 11.32 -2.34
C TRP A 77 11.98 11.35 -3.04
N GLU A 78 12.09 12.13 -4.13
CA GLU A 78 13.39 12.38 -4.77
C GLU A 78 14.31 13.19 -3.83
N ASN A 79 13.73 14.13 -3.07
CA ASN A 79 14.38 14.77 -1.95
C ASN A 79 13.53 14.68 -0.67
N PRO A 80 13.85 13.77 0.27
CA PRO A 80 13.08 13.59 1.51
C PRO A 80 12.98 14.84 2.40
N SER A 81 13.89 15.83 2.28
CA SER A 81 13.79 17.08 3.06
C SER A 81 12.63 17.96 2.62
N ASP A 82 12.15 17.79 1.39
CA ASP A 82 11.09 18.60 0.79
C ASP A 82 9.72 17.90 0.91
N ALA A 83 9.68 16.80 1.67
CA ALA A 83 8.50 15.98 1.82
C ALA A 83 7.34 16.76 2.43
N GLN A 84 6.16 16.54 1.85
CA GLN A 84 4.89 17.09 2.30
C GLN A 84 3.90 15.95 2.54
N VAL A 85 2.85 16.22 3.31
CA VAL A 85 1.77 15.23 3.47
C VAL A 85 1.03 15.14 2.14
N LEU A 86 0.86 13.91 1.63
CA LEU A 86 0.03 13.62 0.46
C LEU A 86 -1.16 12.82 0.94
N GLU A 87 -2.36 13.16 0.48
CA GLU A 87 -3.60 12.57 1.01
C GLU A 87 -4.38 11.80 -0.05
N THR A 88 -4.21 12.16 -1.32
CA THR A 88 -5.04 11.65 -2.42
C THR A 88 -4.23 11.03 -3.56
N ILE A 89 -4.90 10.21 -4.37
CA ILE A 89 -4.35 9.75 -5.66
C ILE A 89 -4.02 10.93 -6.58
N GLY A 90 -4.78 12.02 -6.49
CA GLY A 90 -4.49 13.26 -7.22
C GLY A 90 -3.13 13.85 -6.86
N ASP A 91 -2.79 13.89 -5.56
CA ASP A 91 -1.51 14.37 -5.08
C ASP A 91 -0.36 13.49 -5.58
N LEU A 92 -0.51 12.16 -5.48
CA LEU A 92 0.49 11.22 -5.98
C LEU A 92 0.76 11.42 -7.48
N ASN A 93 -0.28 11.59 -8.29
CA ASN A 93 -0.13 11.81 -9.71
C ASN A 93 0.58 13.14 -9.99
N ALA A 94 0.14 14.23 -9.37
CA ALA A 94 0.73 15.56 -9.56
C ALA A 94 2.22 15.60 -9.16
N TYR A 95 2.58 15.02 -8.02
CA TYR A 95 3.96 15.01 -7.54
C TYR A 95 4.85 14.07 -8.35
N ARG A 96 4.30 12.96 -8.85
CA ARG A 96 5.03 12.06 -9.76
C ARG A 96 5.29 12.73 -11.11
N GLU A 97 4.29 13.40 -11.68
CA GLU A 97 4.43 14.15 -12.94
C GLU A 97 5.42 15.30 -12.82
N ALA A 98 5.47 15.96 -11.66
CA ALA A 98 6.47 16.98 -11.34
C ALA A 98 7.87 16.41 -11.06
N GLY A 99 8.02 15.08 -11.01
CA GLY A 99 9.31 14.43 -10.70
C GLY A 99 9.77 14.62 -9.26
N LEU A 100 8.85 14.86 -8.32
CA LEU A 100 9.15 15.04 -6.89
C LEU A 100 9.13 13.72 -6.12
N ILE A 101 8.39 12.74 -6.62
CA ILE A 101 8.30 11.39 -6.05
C ILE A 101 8.47 10.33 -7.14
N ASN A 102 9.03 9.19 -6.75
CA ASN A 102 9.00 7.96 -7.52
C ASN A 102 7.99 6.98 -6.92
N ILE A 103 7.31 6.24 -7.80
CA ILE A 103 6.36 5.20 -7.40
C ILE A 103 6.69 3.93 -8.17
N GLY A 104 6.94 2.83 -7.44
CA GLY A 104 7.26 1.53 -8.01
C GLY A 104 6.50 0.40 -7.32
N ILE A 105 6.20 -0.66 -8.06
CA ILE A 105 5.55 -1.84 -7.48
C ILE A 105 6.47 -2.48 -6.44
N ALA A 106 5.92 -2.84 -5.28
CA ALA A 106 6.70 -3.46 -4.22
C ALA A 106 7.11 -4.89 -4.62
N ARG A 107 8.42 -5.17 -4.57
CA ARG A 107 9.02 -6.48 -4.85
C ARG A 107 9.95 -6.94 -3.71
N PRO A 108 9.44 -7.09 -2.47
CA PRO A 108 10.23 -7.65 -1.39
C PRO A 108 10.68 -9.05 -1.78
N MET A 109 11.96 -9.37 -1.55
CA MET A 109 12.55 -10.66 -1.95
C MET A 109 12.35 -10.96 -3.44
N ASP A 110 12.34 -9.93 -4.30
CA ASP A 110 12.11 -10.02 -5.74
C ASP A 110 10.79 -10.71 -6.14
N SER A 111 9.80 -10.72 -5.25
CA SER A 111 8.53 -11.45 -5.43
C SER A 111 7.31 -10.51 -5.43
N ASP A 112 6.20 -10.96 -6.01
CA ASP A 112 4.93 -10.21 -6.01
C ASP A 112 4.41 -9.98 -4.58
N HIS A 113 4.10 -8.72 -4.26
CA HIS A 113 3.59 -8.35 -2.95
C HIS A 113 2.09 -8.06 -3.00
N ILE A 114 1.32 -8.95 -2.38
CA ILE A 114 -0.12 -8.81 -2.20
C ILE A 114 -0.44 -8.99 -0.71
N VAL A 115 -1.32 -8.15 -0.18
CA VAL A 115 -1.77 -8.20 1.21
C VAL A 115 -3.29 -8.26 1.24
N ASN A 116 -3.85 -9.26 1.93
CA ASN A 116 -5.28 -9.30 2.21
C ASN A 116 -5.56 -8.53 3.51
N CYS A 117 -6.22 -7.39 3.38
CA CYS A 117 -6.42 -6.45 4.48
C CYS A 117 -7.77 -5.73 4.39
N PRO A 118 -8.89 -6.36 4.80
CA PRO A 118 -10.19 -5.71 4.85
C PRO A 118 -10.20 -4.53 5.83
N PHE A 119 -10.80 -3.42 5.40
CA PHE A 119 -11.27 -2.35 6.27
C PHE A 119 -12.59 -2.71 6.94
N ILE A 120 -12.70 -2.41 8.22
CA ILE A 120 -13.88 -2.66 9.05
C ILE A 120 -14.21 -1.38 9.82
N ASP A 121 -15.44 -0.90 9.68
CA ASP A 121 -15.97 0.14 10.58
C ASP A 121 -16.99 -0.49 11.54
N PRO A 122 -16.64 -0.70 12.83
CA PRO A 122 -17.52 -1.38 13.77
C PRO A 122 -18.69 -0.52 14.26
N PHE A 123 -18.78 0.73 13.79
CA PHE A 123 -19.81 1.69 14.20
C PHE A 123 -20.77 2.08 13.07
N GLN A 124 -20.66 1.44 11.90
CA GLN A 124 -21.65 1.49 10.82
C GLN A 124 -22.49 0.22 10.81
#